data_AF-A0A1V2RA07-F1
#
_entry.id   AF-A0A1V2RA07-F1
#
_cell.length_a   1.000
_cell.length_b   1.000
_cell.length_c   1.000
_cell.angle_alpha   90.00
_cell.angle_beta   90.00
_cell.angle_gamma   90.00
#
_symmetry.space_group_name_H-M   'P 1'
#
loop_
_entity.id
_entity.type
_entity.pdbx_description
1 polymer ?
#
loop_
_entity_poly.entity_id
_entity_poly.type
_entity_poly.pdbx_seq_one_letter_code
_entity_poly.pdbx_strand_id
1 'polypeptide(L)'
;MHEDERVDPTTWTTHDSDGQEVTLPSTIAEVRAALPAERRAEFEHEMETTPGQYLTMRLAMWALETVHGAIEEIDGEVERLRAGDFSHVTTTLPAEGEAG
;
A
#
# COMPACT_ATOMS: atom_id res chain seq x y z
N MET A 1 -0.06 -0.90 31.54
CA MET A 1 0.67 -1.89 30.74
C MET A 1 0.10 -1.79 29.34
N HIS A 2 0.80 -1.13 28.43
CA HIS A 2 0.51 -1.28 27.00
C HIS A 2 1.19 -2.60 26.63
N GLU A 3 0.39 -3.62 26.34
CA GLU A 3 0.90 -4.84 25.73
C GLU A 3 1.43 -4.45 24.36
N ASP A 4 2.73 -4.64 24.17
CA ASP A 4 3.41 -4.55 22.89
C ASP A 4 2.79 -5.64 22.01
N GLU A 5 1.77 -5.26 21.23
CA GLU A 5 1.18 -6.10 20.20
C GLU A 5 2.31 -6.40 19.22
N ARG A 6 2.95 -7.56 19.39
CA ARG A 6 3.90 -8.05 18.40
C ARG A 6 3.12 -8.19 17.11
N VAL A 7 3.31 -7.24 16.20
CA VAL A 7 2.92 -7.40 14.80
C VAL A 7 3.61 -8.67 14.35
N ASP A 8 2.84 -9.73 14.12
CA ASP A 8 3.37 -10.95 13.54
C ASP A 8 4.02 -10.54 12.21
N PRO A 9 5.33 -10.77 11.99
CA PRO A 9 6.01 -10.31 10.78
C PRO A 9 5.48 -11.00 9.50
N THR A 10 4.62 -11.99 9.68
CA THR A 10 3.86 -12.70 8.64
C THR A 10 2.52 -12.05 8.30
N THR A 11 2.08 -11.04 9.06
CA THR A 11 0.80 -10.38 8.91
C THR A 11 1.04 -8.94 8.45
N TRP A 12 0.62 -8.66 7.22
CA TRP A 12 0.66 -7.32 6.67
C TRP A 12 -0.77 -6.76 6.63
N THR A 13 -1.04 -5.72 7.40
CA THR A 13 -2.32 -5.02 7.40
C THR A 13 -2.19 -3.61 6.84
N THR A 14 -3.26 -3.14 6.21
CA THR A 14 -3.48 -1.74 5.84
C THR A 14 -4.94 -1.40 6.13
N HIS A 15 -5.34 -0.14 5.94
CA HIS A 15 -6.75 0.24 5.94
C HIS A 15 -7.22 0.47 4.50
N ASP A 16 -8.48 0.14 4.23
CA ASP A 16 -9.17 0.55 3.00
C ASP A 16 -9.76 1.97 3.13
N SER A 17 -10.44 2.43 2.08
CA SER A 17 -11.09 3.74 1.99
C SER A 17 -12.16 3.98 3.07
N ASP A 18 -12.79 2.91 3.56
CA ASP A 18 -13.81 2.97 4.61
C ASP A 18 -13.18 2.92 6.03
N GLY A 19 -11.85 2.97 6.10
CA GLY A 19 -11.09 2.84 7.33
C GLY A 19 -11.22 1.46 7.96
N GLN A 20 -11.60 0.44 7.18
CA GLN A 20 -11.60 -0.95 7.64
C GLN A 20 -10.20 -1.52 7.51
N GLU A 21 -9.75 -2.22 8.54
CA GLU A 21 -8.51 -2.97 8.47
C GLU A 21 -8.66 -4.12 7.48
N VAL A 22 -7.75 -4.16 6.50
CA VAL A 22 -7.65 -5.22 5.51
C VAL A 22 -6.29 -5.88 5.59
N THR A 23 -6.26 -7.20 5.47
CA THR A 23 -5.03 -7.98 5.44
C THR A 23 -4.55 -8.12 4.01
N LEU A 24 -3.29 -7.76 3.78
CA LEU A 24 -2.59 -7.95 2.53
C LEU A 24 -1.89 -9.32 2.50
N PRO A 25 -1.76 -9.94 1.32
CA PRO A 25 -0.92 -11.12 1.15
C PRO A 25 0.53 -10.81 1.52
N SER A 26 1.16 -11.62 2.37
CA SER A 26 2.47 -11.30 2.97
C SER A 26 3.67 -11.89 2.23
N THR A 27 3.42 -12.67 1.18
CA THR A 27 4.46 -13.27 0.32
C THR A 27 4.19 -13.06 -1.17
N ILE A 28 5.26 -13.11 -1.98
CA ILE A 28 5.17 -13.09 -3.46
C ILE A 28 4.18 -14.15 -3.98
N ALA A 29 4.20 -15.35 -3.39
CA ALA A 29 3.33 -16.44 -3.80
C ALA A 29 1.85 -16.15 -3.50
N GLU A 30 1.56 -15.57 -2.35
CA GLU A 30 0.20 -15.21 -1.95
C GLU A 30 -0.32 -14.03 -2.76
N VAL A 31 0.50 -13.00 -3.02
CA VAL A 31 0.15 -11.89 -3.92
C VAL A 31 -0.22 -12.44 -5.30
N ARG A 32 0.62 -13.31 -5.88
CA ARG A 32 0.33 -13.95 -7.18
C ARG A 32 -0.97 -14.76 -7.17
N ALA A 33 -1.27 -15.46 -6.08
CA ALA A 33 -2.48 -16.26 -5.96
C ALA A 33 -3.75 -15.40 -5.91
N ALA A 34 -3.67 -14.26 -5.22
CA ALA A 34 -4.77 -13.31 -5.07
C ALA A 34 -5.09 -12.52 -6.36
N LEU A 35 -4.12 -12.37 -7.26
CA LEU A 35 -4.33 -11.68 -8.54
C LEU A 35 -5.19 -12.49 -9.53
N PRO A 36 -6.00 -11.79 -10.37
CA PRO A 36 -6.67 -12.38 -11.53
C PRO A 36 -5.69 -13.11 -12.45
N ALA A 37 -6.14 -14.20 -13.08
CA ALA A 37 -5.27 -15.08 -13.86
C ALA A 37 -4.52 -14.33 -14.99
N GLU A 38 -5.15 -13.32 -15.56
CA GLU A 38 -4.65 -12.48 -16.64
C GLU A 38 -3.47 -11.60 -16.20
N ARG A 39 -3.44 -11.19 -14.92
CA ARG A 39 -2.42 -10.29 -14.34
C ARG A 39 -1.20 -11.05 -13.80
N ARG A 40 -1.33 -12.35 -13.53
CA ARG A 40 -0.25 -13.16 -12.92
C ARG A 40 1.04 -13.18 -13.75
N ALA A 41 0.92 -13.22 -15.08
CA ALA A 41 2.10 -13.23 -15.95
C ALA A 41 2.83 -11.89 -15.95
N GLU A 42 2.10 -10.78 -15.87
CA GLU A 42 2.65 -9.43 -15.75
C GLU A 42 3.35 -9.25 -14.41
N PHE A 43 2.71 -9.66 -13.32
CA PHE A 43 3.30 -9.68 -11.98
C PHE A 43 4.62 -10.47 -11.95
N GLU A 44 4.63 -11.70 -12.47
CA GLU A 44 5.82 -12.55 -12.47
C GLU A 44 6.97 -11.87 -13.22
N HIS A 45 6.70 -11.39 -14.43
CA HIS A 45 7.71 -10.72 -15.26
C HIS A 45 8.30 -9.49 -14.55
N GLU A 46 7.45 -8.71 -13.89
CA GLU A 46 7.88 -7.53 -13.17
C GLU A 46 8.73 -7.87 -11.94
N MET A 47 8.33 -8.88 -11.15
CA MET A 47 9.11 -9.33 -9.99
C MET A 47 10.49 -9.87 -10.40
N GLU A 48 10.57 -10.55 -11.54
CA GLU A 48 11.84 -11.08 -12.07
C GLU A 48 12.79 -10.00 -12.61
N THR A 49 12.24 -8.89 -13.12
CA THR A 49 13.01 -7.84 -13.80
C THR A 49 13.25 -6.59 -12.94
N THR A 50 12.52 -6.45 -11.83
CA THR A 50 12.68 -5.33 -10.90
C THR A 50 14.05 -5.36 -10.23
N PRO A 51 14.85 -4.27 -10.30
CA PRO A 51 16.08 -4.18 -9.53
C PRO A 51 15.81 -4.35 -8.03
N GLY A 52 16.65 -5.12 -7.33
CA GLY A 52 16.38 -5.56 -5.96
C GLY A 52 16.03 -4.43 -4.99
N GLN A 53 16.62 -3.23 -5.15
CA GLN A 53 16.31 -2.08 -4.31
C GLN A 53 14.88 -1.54 -4.43
N TYR A 54 14.16 -1.90 -5.50
CA TYR A 54 12.77 -1.50 -5.74
C TYR A 54 11.77 -2.64 -5.50
N LEU A 55 12.24 -3.87 -5.26
CA LEU A 55 11.40 -5.05 -5.20
C LEU A 55 10.32 -4.95 -4.11
N THR A 56 10.69 -4.49 -2.91
CA THR A 56 9.75 -4.30 -1.80
C THR A 56 8.62 -3.34 -2.16
N MET A 57 8.97 -2.21 -2.79
CA MET A 57 7.99 -1.20 -3.21
C MET A 57 7.06 -1.76 -4.29
N ARG A 58 7.60 -2.45 -5.30
CA ARG A 58 6.80 -3.01 -6.40
C ARG A 58 5.88 -4.13 -5.91
N LEU A 59 6.37 -5.01 -5.04
CA LEU A 59 5.55 -6.04 -4.41
C LEU A 59 4.39 -5.43 -3.62
N ALA A 60 4.61 -4.30 -2.94
CA ALA A 60 3.56 -3.60 -2.23
C ALA A 60 2.48 -3.01 -3.11
N MET A 61 2.85 -2.41 -4.24
CA MET A 61 1.87 -1.94 -5.21
C MET A 61 0.98 -3.07 -5.70
N TRP A 62 1.56 -4.22 -6.03
CA TRP A 62 0.81 -5.40 -6.46
C TRP A 62 -0.06 -6.01 -5.36
N ALA A 63 0.40 -6.00 -4.10
CA ALA A 63 -0.42 -6.43 -2.98
C ALA A 63 -1.66 -5.53 -2.80
N LEU A 64 -1.51 -4.20 -2.97
CA LEU A 64 -2.63 -3.26 -2.90
C LEU A 64 -3.67 -3.49 -4.00
N GLU A 65 -3.27 -3.92 -5.20
CA GLU A 65 -4.22 -4.29 -6.26
C GLU A 65 -5.16 -5.45 -5.88
N THR A 66 -4.79 -6.24 -4.87
CA THR A 66 -5.63 -7.34 -4.38
C THR A 66 -6.74 -6.86 -3.44
N VAL A 67 -6.68 -5.60 -3.00
CA VAL A 67 -7.70 -4.94 -2.18
C VAL A 67 -8.68 -4.22 -3.10
N HIS A 68 -9.96 -4.52 -2.94
CA HIS A 68 -11.01 -3.89 -3.73
C HIS A 68 -11.07 -2.38 -3.49
N GLY A 69 -11.06 -1.57 -4.56
CA GLY A 69 -11.23 -0.12 -4.50
C GLY A 69 -9.96 0.68 -4.20
N ALA A 70 -8.86 0.03 -3.79
CA ALA A 70 -7.63 0.72 -3.42
C ALA A 70 -6.97 1.46 -4.60
N ILE A 71 -7.05 0.91 -5.82
CA ILE A 71 -6.42 1.52 -7.00
C ILE A 71 -7.30 2.64 -7.57
N GLU A 72 -8.61 2.44 -7.64
CA GLU A 72 -9.56 3.43 -8.13
C GLU A 72 -9.58 4.69 -7.25
N GLU A 73 -9.42 4.53 -5.94
CA GLU A 73 -9.27 5.64 -5.01
C GLU A 73 -7.98 6.42 -5.27
N ILE A 74 -6.83 5.73 -5.30
CA ILE A 74 -5.52 6.35 -5.55
C ILE A 74 -5.55 7.16 -6.86
N ASP A 75 -6.11 6.61 -7.93
CA ASP A 75 -6.20 7.31 -9.22
C ASP A 75 -7.10 8.55 -9.13
N GLY A 76 -8.23 8.45 -8.43
CA GLY A 76 -9.12 9.59 -8.20
C GLY A 76 -8.47 10.71 -7.39
N GLU A 77 -7.72 10.35 -6.34
CA GLU A 77 -6.98 11.31 -5.53
C GLU A 77 -5.86 11.98 -6.33
N VAL A 78 -5.08 11.19 -7.07
CA VAL A 78 -4.01 11.68 -7.93
C VAL A 78 -4.56 12.64 -9.00
N GLU A 79 -5.72 12.33 -9.59
CA GLU A 79 -6.33 13.20 -10.60
C GLU A 79 -6.83 14.52 -9.98
N ARG A 80 -7.44 14.51 -8.79
CA ARG A 80 -7.78 15.74 -8.05
C ARG A 80 -6.55 16.62 -7.81
N LEU A 81 -5.46 16.00 -7.36
CA LEU A 81 -4.20 16.71 -7.12
C LEU A 81 -3.60 17.29 -8.41
N ARG A 82 -3.66 16.55 -9.52
CA ARG A 82 -3.25 17.05 -10.86
C ARG A 82 -4.12 18.21 -11.33
N ALA A 83 -5.42 18.17 -11.02
CA ALA A 83 -6.36 19.25 -11.29
C ALA A 83 -6.19 20.46 -10.35
N GLY A 84 -5.31 20.37 -9.35
CA GLY A 84 -5.00 21.44 -8.40
C GLY A 84 -5.95 21.53 -7.20
N ASP A 85 -6.76 20.50 -6.96
CA ASP A 85 -7.58 20.40 -5.75
C ASP A 85 -6.78 19.77 -4.61
N PHE A 86 -6.37 20.63 -3.67
CA PHE A 86 -5.60 20.26 -2.47
C PHE A 86 -6.45 20.31 -1.18
N SER A 87 -7.77 20.36 -1.28
CA SER A 87 -8.68 20.59 -0.13
C SER A 87 -8.54 19.54 0.99
N HIS A 88 -7.97 18.37 0.69
CA HIS A 88 -7.73 17.27 1.63
C HIS A 88 -6.26 17.08 2.02
N VAL A 89 -5.35 17.92 1.52
CA VAL A 89 -3.92 17.83 1.83
C VAL A 89 -3.64 18.61 3.11
N THR A 90 -3.20 17.90 4.15
CA THR A 90 -2.71 18.52 5.38
C THR A 90 -1.18 18.39 5.42
N THR A 91 -0.49 19.52 5.55
CA THR A 91 0.95 19.51 5.85
C THR A 91 1.11 19.54 7.36
N THR A 92 1.43 18.39 7.95
CA THR A 92 1.86 18.35 9.34
C THR A 92 3.30 18.86 9.39
N LEU A 93 3.47 20.14 9.71
CA LEU A 93 4.77 20.62 10.18
C LEU A 93 5.02 19.99 11.56
N PRO A 94 6.25 19.51 11.85
CA PRO A 94 6.58 19.09 13.21
C PRO A 94 6.32 20.28 14.15
N ALA A 95 5.69 20.02 15.30
CA ALA A 95 5.44 21.05 16.29
C ALA A 95 6.78 21.69 16.70
N GLU A 96 7.01 22.94 16.30
CA GLU A 96 8.10 23.76 16.82
C GLU A 96 7.78 24.05 18.29
N GLY A 97 8.24 23.18 19.19
CA GLY A 97 7.85 23.30 20.59
C GLY A 97 8.36 22.24 21.56
N GLU A 98 9.53 21.64 21.36
CA GLU A 98 10.27 21.00 22.47
C GLU A 98 11.74 21.45 22.45
N ALA A 99 11.94 22.73 22.75
CA ALA A 99 13.17 23.22 23.35
C ALA A 99 12.80 23.79 24.72
N GLY A 100 12.98 22.96 25.75
CA GLY A 100 12.90 23.30 27.16
C GLY A 100 14.02 22.61 27.92
#